data_AF-A0A369SDU6-F1
#
_entry.id   AF-A0A369SDU6-F1
#
_cell.length_a   1.000
_cell.length_b   1.000
_cell.length_c   1.000
_cell.angle_alpha   90.00
_cell.angle_beta   90.00
_cell.angle_gamma   90.00
#
_symmetry.space_group_name_H-M   'P 1'
#
loop_
_entity.id
_entity.type
_entity.pdbx_description
1 polymer ?
#
loop_
_entity_poly.entity_id
_entity_poly.type
_entity_poly.pdbx_seq_one_letter_code
_entity_poly.pdbx_strand_id
1 'polypeptide(L)'
;MFLCHKYLNHNMIEDFNFQSLLGCSQALKSLYMQSNGIRSINTETSFILQNLEILLIEINFDYFRIIDSLLFFKFVFMLSIRYLYNNLMNNLTDQSLMTFRRVKTLTLNFVDSGRNGWIDLSSFKNLNFLCLKVSILVSNNCICLVSLKSSYNIRLLAGKFRNITGSQIKDSYSFTHHPQLIHLIMSDLKSFFTVNYTKFQGLRKLKTLFMNNGNISTIKNSSFPLLPSLANLQLEHNKIISLGDSAFASMPQLQTLLLSGNFLNQINVNQFNGLRQLQNL
;
A
#
# COMPACT_ATOMS: atom_id res chain seq x y z
N MET A 1 -17.79 -15.40 -25.93
CA MET A 1 -16.33 -15.58 -26.02
C MET A 1 -15.82 -15.72 -24.59
N PHE A 2 -15.30 -16.89 -24.21
CA PHE A 2 -14.90 -17.14 -22.82
C PHE A 2 -13.69 -16.27 -22.45
N LEU A 3 -13.79 -15.54 -21.34
CA LEU A 3 -12.67 -14.79 -20.76
C LEU A 3 -11.60 -15.81 -20.34
N CYS A 4 -10.41 -15.71 -20.92
CA CYS A 4 -9.31 -16.58 -20.52
C CYS A 4 -8.52 -15.87 -19.41
N HIS A 5 -8.54 -16.45 -18.21
CA HIS A 5 -7.66 -16.10 -17.10
C HIS A 5 -6.66 -17.25 -16.95
N LYS A 6 -5.36 -16.95 -16.95
CA LYS A 6 -4.31 -17.96 -16.84
C LYS A 6 -3.55 -17.79 -15.54
N TYR A 7 -3.56 -18.87 -14.75
CA TYR A 7 -2.95 -18.94 -13.42
C TYR A 7 -1.69 -19.80 -13.53
N LEU A 8 -0.54 -19.13 -13.55
CA LEU A 8 0.80 -19.73 -13.53
C LEU A 8 1.52 -19.43 -12.21
N ASN A 9 0.79 -19.00 -11.18
CA ASN A 9 1.33 -18.68 -9.87
C ASN A 9 1.75 -19.94 -9.09
N HIS A 10 2.74 -19.81 -8.19
CA HIS A 10 3.33 -20.90 -7.39
C HIS A 10 3.97 -22.02 -8.23
N ASN A 11 4.67 -21.64 -9.30
CA ASN A 11 5.47 -22.56 -10.09
C ASN A 11 6.97 -22.21 -9.96
N MET A 12 7.82 -22.93 -10.70
CA MET A 12 9.28 -22.70 -10.71
C MET A 12 9.73 -22.04 -12.02
N ILE A 13 8.91 -21.14 -12.58
CA ILE A 13 9.24 -20.46 -13.85
C ILE A 13 10.38 -19.47 -13.59
N GLU A 14 11.54 -19.70 -14.21
CA GLU A 14 12.70 -18.80 -14.11
C GLU A 14 12.81 -17.87 -15.32
N ASP A 15 12.55 -18.38 -16.53
CA ASP A 15 12.59 -17.60 -17.76
C ASP A 15 11.24 -17.68 -18.46
N PHE A 16 10.64 -16.52 -18.76
CA PHE A 16 9.33 -16.46 -19.38
C PHE A 16 9.36 -15.79 -20.75
N ASN A 17 8.76 -16.44 -21.75
CA ASN A 17 8.57 -15.88 -23.09
C ASN A 17 7.09 -15.81 -23.41
N PHE A 18 6.59 -14.62 -23.78
CA PHE A 18 5.19 -14.41 -24.10
C PHE A 18 4.70 -15.28 -25.28
N GLN A 19 5.57 -15.69 -26.20
CA GLN A 19 5.24 -16.58 -27.31
C GLN A 19 4.63 -17.90 -26.85
N SER A 20 4.96 -18.36 -25.63
CA SER A 20 4.34 -19.55 -25.01
C SER A 20 2.82 -19.42 -24.83
N LEU A 21 2.27 -18.20 -24.90
CA LEU A 21 0.85 -17.91 -24.76
C LEU A 21 0.13 -17.70 -26.11
N LEU A 22 0.80 -17.92 -27.24
CA LEU A 22 0.24 -17.66 -28.57
C LEU A 22 -1.14 -18.30 -28.76
N GLY A 23 -1.29 -19.57 -28.35
CA GLY A 23 -2.53 -20.34 -28.49
C GLY A 23 -3.73 -19.81 -27.70
N CYS A 24 -3.50 -18.97 -26.68
CA CYS A 24 -4.57 -18.34 -25.88
C CYS A 24 -4.56 -16.82 -25.95
N SER A 25 -3.69 -16.22 -26.76
CA SER A 25 -3.38 -14.79 -26.74
C SER A 25 -4.57 -13.87 -26.99
N GLN A 26 -5.48 -14.26 -27.89
CA GLN A 26 -6.67 -13.47 -28.25
C GLN A 26 -7.75 -13.46 -27.16
N ALA A 27 -7.84 -14.51 -26.32
CA ALA A 27 -8.83 -14.60 -25.26
C ALA A 27 -8.30 -14.18 -23.88
N LEU A 28 -6.97 -14.04 -23.75
CA LEU A 28 -6.30 -13.83 -22.47
C LEU A 28 -6.53 -12.41 -21.94
N LYS A 29 -7.22 -12.31 -20.80
CA LYS A 29 -7.54 -11.06 -20.09
C LYS A 29 -6.69 -10.85 -18.85
N SER A 30 -6.34 -11.93 -18.16
CA SER A 30 -5.54 -11.87 -16.95
C SER A 30 -4.49 -12.96 -16.92
N LEU A 31 -3.27 -12.59 -16.56
CA LEU A 31 -2.14 -13.49 -16.38
C LEU A 31 -1.57 -13.31 -14.97
N TYR A 32 -1.64 -14.38 -14.19
CA TYR A 32 -1.17 -14.44 -12.81
C TYR A 32 0.08 -15.31 -12.75
N MET A 33 1.21 -14.70 -12.41
CA MET A 33 2.53 -15.34 -12.40
C MET A 33 3.27 -15.10 -11.08
N GLN A 34 2.54 -14.83 -9.99
CA GLN A 34 3.15 -14.59 -8.68
C GLN A 34 3.80 -15.87 -8.12
N SER A 35 4.76 -15.70 -7.20
CA SER A 35 5.44 -16.81 -6.53
C SER A 35 6.09 -17.80 -7.51
N ASN A 36 6.80 -17.25 -8.49
CA ASN A 36 7.72 -17.96 -9.38
C ASN A 36 9.16 -17.55 -9.07
N GLY A 37 10.14 -18.14 -9.77
CA GLY A 37 11.56 -17.79 -9.69
C GLY A 37 12.05 -16.86 -10.80
N ILE A 38 11.19 -15.99 -11.34
CA ILE A 38 11.44 -15.32 -12.63
C ILE A 38 12.69 -14.43 -12.55
N ARG A 39 13.71 -14.79 -13.34
CA ARG A 39 14.99 -14.11 -13.53
C ARG A 39 15.06 -13.33 -14.84
N SER A 40 14.31 -13.76 -15.87
CA SER A 40 14.21 -13.04 -17.13
C SER A 40 12.82 -13.15 -17.76
N ILE A 41 12.41 -12.11 -18.49
CA ILE A 41 11.20 -12.13 -19.32
C ILE A 41 11.59 -11.60 -20.71
N ASN A 42 11.49 -12.44 -21.74
CA ASN A 42 11.61 -11.99 -23.12
C ASN A 42 10.32 -11.28 -23.52
N THR A 43 10.46 -10.02 -23.95
CA THR A 43 9.34 -9.12 -24.27
C THR A 43 9.09 -8.95 -25.77
N GLU A 44 9.93 -9.53 -26.63
CA GLU A 44 9.89 -9.35 -28.08
C GLU A 44 8.51 -9.73 -28.64
N THR A 45 7.91 -10.78 -28.08
CA THR A 45 6.60 -11.31 -28.50
C THR A 45 5.45 -10.81 -27.63
N SER A 46 5.69 -9.85 -26.74
CA SER A 46 4.65 -9.28 -25.87
C SER A 46 3.49 -8.67 -26.67
N PHE A 47 3.74 -8.24 -27.92
CA PHE A 47 2.71 -7.69 -28.79
C PHE A 47 1.53 -8.63 -29.07
N ILE A 48 1.69 -9.95 -28.92
CA ILE A 48 0.63 -10.93 -29.17
C ILE A 48 -0.51 -10.84 -28.14
N LEU A 49 -0.25 -10.32 -26.95
CA LEU A 49 -1.22 -10.28 -25.84
C LEU A 49 -2.17 -9.08 -25.88
N GLN A 50 -2.70 -8.72 -27.05
CA GLN A 50 -3.42 -7.45 -27.28
C GLN A 50 -4.61 -7.19 -26.33
N ASN A 51 -5.22 -8.24 -25.80
CA ASN A 51 -6.40 -8.16 -24.94
C ASN A 51 -6.09 -8.28 -23.44
N LEU A 52 -4.82 -8.40 -23.05
CA LEU A 52 -4.42 -8.56 -21.66
C LEU A 52 -4.62 -7.25 -20.89
N GLU A 53 -5.45 -7.30 -19.86
CA GLU A 53 -5.78 -6.15 -19.00
C GLU A 53 -5.06 -6.22 -17.66
N ILE A 54 -4.83 -7.43 -17.16
CA ILE A 54 -4.23 -7.67 -15.85
C ILE A 54 -2.99 -8.54 -16.03
N LEU A 55 -1.85 -8.01 -15.62
CA LEU A 55 -0.59 -8.75 -15.57
C LEU A 55 -0.06 -8.69 -14.14
N LEU A 56 -0.26 -9.75 -13.37
CA LEU A 56 0.30 -9.85 -12.02
C LEU A 56 1.52 -10.74 -12.05
N ILE A 57 2.68 -10.11 -12.15
CA ILE A 57 3.97 -10.78 -12.04
C ILE A 57 4.51 -10.50 -10.63
N GLU A 58 5.27 -11.45 -10.10
CA GLU A 58 6.14 -11.22 -8.96
C GLU A 58 7.57 -11.33 -9.47
N ILE A 59 8.26 -10.20 -9.56
CA ILE A 59 9.64 -10.14 -10.04
C ILE A 59 10.55 -10.16 -8.83
N ASN A 60 11.58 -11.02 -8.83
CA ASN A 60 12.67 -10.95 -7.87
C ASN A 60 13.78 -10.04 -8.44
N PHE A 61 13.95 -8.88 -7.81
CA PHE A 61 14.83 -7.82 -8.28
C PHE A 61 16.33 -8.13 -8.12
N ASP A 62 16.73 -9.14 -7.34
CA ASP A 62 18.14 -9.56 -7.22
C ASP A 62 18.72 -10.15 -8.51
N TYR A 63 17.85 -10.70 -9.38
CA TYR A 63 18.27 -11.38 -10.61
C TYR A 63 18.05 -10.53 -11.87
N PHE A 64 17.19 -9.51 -11.81
CA PHE A 64 16.91 -8.60 -12.91
C PHE A 64 17.86 -7.38 -12.88
N ARG A 65 19.08 -7.54 -13.39
CA ARG A 65 20.01 -6.40 -13.55
C ARG A 65 19.56 -5.38 -14.60
N ILE A 66 18.69 -5.77 -15.54
CA ILE A 66 18.18 -4.93 -16.61
C ILE A 66 16.71 -5.28 -16.81
N ILE A 67 15.82 -4.41 -16.35
CA ILE A 67 14.43 -4.45 -16.80
C ILE A 67 14.44 -4.01 -18.26
N ASP A 68 14.06 -4.90 -19.17
CA ASP A 68 13.70 -4.50 -20.51
C ASP A 68 12.50 -3.56 -20.42
N SER A 69 12.75 -2.26 -20.65
CA SER A 69 11.77 -1.19 -20.59
C SER A 69 10.50 -1.48 -21.41
N LEU A 70 10.61 -2.35 -22.42
CA LEU A 70 9.52 -2.74 -23.32
C LEU A 70 8.46 -3.62 -22.63
N LEU A 71 8.80 -4.36 -21.56
CA LEU A 71 7.86 -5.21 -20.80
C LEU A 71 6.61 -4.45 -20.36
N PHE A 72 6.81 -3.20 -19.95
CA PHE A 72 5.80 -2.39 -19.29
C PHE A 72 5.07 -1.44 -20.26
N PHE A 73 5.51 -1.34 -21.51
CA PHE A 73 5.02 -0.36 -22.48
C PHE A 73 3.56 -0.62 -22.89
N LYS A 74 3.14 -1.89 -22.87
CA LYS A 74 1.85 -2.30 -23.42
C LYS A 74 0.78 -2.68 -22.39
N PHE A 75 1.14 -3.16 -21.19
CA PHE A 75 0.20 -4.02 -20.42
C PHE A 75 -0.26 -3.60 -19.03
N VAL A 76 0.32 -2.57 -18.40
CA VAL A 76 0.21 -2.55 -16.93
C VAL A 76 -0.82 -1.55 -16.39
N PHE A 77 -1.97 -2.08 -15.98
CA PHE A 77 -2.85 -1.43 -15.01
C PHE A 77 -2.52 -1.80 -13.57
N MET A 78 -1.99 -3.01 -13.32
CA MET A 78 -1.61 -3.48 -11.99
C MET A 78 -0.22 -4.10 -12.03
N LEU A 79 0.69 -3.66 -11.15
CA LEU A 79 2.05 -4.13 -11.00
C LEU A 79 2.27 -4.64 -9.58
N SER A 80 2.89 -5.80 -9.43
CA SER A 80 3.38 -6.29 -8.13
C SER A 80 4.87 -6.55 -8.24
N ILE A 81 5.64 -6.11 -7.24
CA ILE A 81 7.09 -6.23 -7.19
C ILE A 81 7.43 -6.84 -5.83
N ARG A 82 8.31 -7.85 -5.78
CA ARG A 82 8.82 -8.43 -4.53
C ARG A 82 10.33 -8.38 -4.49
N TYR A 83 10.89 -8.50 -3.29
CA TYR A 83 12.34 -8.51 -3.07
C TYR A 83 12.98 -7.25 -3.64
N LEU A 84 12.31 -6.10 -3.49
CA LEU A 84 12.89 -4.84 -3.92
C LEU A 84 13.92 -4.40 -2.87
N TYR A 85 15.20 -4.46 -3.24
CA TYR A 85 16.28 -3.96 -2.41
C TYR A 85 16.43 -2.46 -2.60
N ASN A 86 16.91 -1.79 -1.55
CA ASN A 86 17.13 -0.36 -1.54
C ASN A 86 17.97 0.08 -2.75
N ASN A 87 17.47 1.09 -3.47
CA ASN A 87 18.07 1.78 -4.62
C ASN A 87 17.86 1.16 -6.02
N LEU A 88 17.18 0.02 -6.18
CA LEU A 88 17.01 -0.59 -7.52
C LEU A 88 16.07 0.22 -8.44
N MET A 89 15.07 0.91 -7.90
CA MET A 89 14.22 1.81 -8.70
C MET A 89 14.99 3.02 -9.27
N ASN A 90 16.06 3.46 -8.61
CA ASN A 90 16.89 4.59 -9.05
C ASN A 90 17.79 4.20 -10.25
N ASN A 91 17.97 2.90 -10.50
CA ASN A 91 18.77 2.39 -11.62
C ASN A 91 17.93 2.16 -12.89
N LEU A 92 16.64 2.50 -12.88
CA LEU A 92 15.76 2.34 -14.04
C LEU A 92 15.95 3.51 -15.02
N THR A 93 16.02 3.19 -16.31
CA THR A 93 16.15 4.18 -17.38
C THR A 93 14.87 5.01 -17.54
N ASP A 94 14.97 6.22 -18.08
CA ASP A 94 13.81 7.09 -18.33
C ASP A 94 12.71 6.41 -19.16
N GLN A 95 13.10 5.56 -20.12
CA GLN A 95 12.17 4.77 -20.92
C GLN A 95 11.38 3.76 -20.07
N SER A 96 12.04 3.09 -19.11
CA SER A 96 11.39 2.21 -18.12
C SER A 96 10.50 3.00 -17.15
N LEU A 97 10.81 4.27 -16.87
CA LEU A 97 9.97 5.12 -16.02
C LEU A 97 8.72 5.63 -16.76
N MET A 98 8.80 5.85 -18.08
CA MET A 98 7.66 6.26 -18.91
C MET A 98 6.55 5.22 -18.94
N THR A 99 6.89 3.93 -18.87
CA THR A 99 5.92 2.84 -18.87
C THR A 99 5.13 2.73 -17.55
N PHE A 100 5.74 3.08 -16.42
CA PHE A 100 5.06 3.11 -15.12
C PHE A 100 3.95 4.16 -15.02
N ARG A 101 3.90 5.15 -15.94
CA ARG A 101 2.83 6.16 -15.96
C ARG A 101 1.44 5.56 -16.14
N ARG A 102 1.30 4.35 -16.70
CA ARG A 102 -0.01 3.69 -16.94
C ARG A 102 -0.49 2.86 -15.75
N VAL A 103 0.39 2.58 -14.79
CA VAL A 103 0.11 1.73 -13.64
C VAL A 103 -0.88 2.42 -12.71
N LYS A 104 -2.00 1.75 -12.43
CA LYS A 104 -3.04 2.18 -11.49
C LYS A 104 -2.92 1.51 -10.13
N THR A 105 -2.41 0.28 -10.08
CA THR A 105 -2.19 -0.46 -8.85
C THR A 105 -0.73 -0.88 -8.76
N LEU A 106 -0.08 -0.60 -7.63
CA LEU A 106 1.29 -1.00 -7.36
C LEU A 106 1.34 -1.71 -6.02
N THR A 107 1.87 -2.93 -6.00
CA THR A 107 2.27 -3.60 -4.76
C THR A 107 3.79 -3.68 -4.71
N LEU A 108 4.40 -3.09 -3.70
CA LEU A 108 5.83 -3.22 -3.43
C LEU A 108 6.01 -4.10 -2.21
N ASN A 109 6.80 -5.16 -2.37
CA ASN A 109 7.12 -6.07 -1.30
C ASN A 109 8.62 -6.03 -1.00
N PHE A 110 8.95 -5.44 0.14
CA PHE A 110 10.31 -5.10 0.56
C PHE A 110 11.00 -6.27 1.25
N VAL A 111 12.28 -6.43 0.94
CA VAL A 111 13.21 -7.17 1.78
C VAL A 111 14.22 -6.16 2.31
N ASP A 112 14.26 -6.04 3.63
CA ASP A 112 15.21 -5.18 4.30
C ASP A 112 16.63 -5.69 4.04
N SER A 113 17.45 -4.85 3.45
CA SER A 113 18.84 -5.16 3.13
C SER A 113 19.83 -4.70 4.20
N GLY A 114 19.35 -4.14 5.33
CA GLY A 114 20.22 -3.56 6.36
C GLY A 114 20.84 -2.21 5.96
N ARG A 115 20.44 -1.65 4.81
CA ARG A 115 20.91 -0.34 4.30
C ARG A 115 19.78 0.69 4.33
N ASN A 116 20.10 1.97 4.48
CA ASN A 116 19.12 3.04 4.28
C ASN A 116 18.90 3.27 2.77
N GLY A 117 17.66 3.50 2.36
CA GLY A 117 17.33 3.82 0.97
C GLY A 117 15.94 4.40 0.81
N TRP A 118 15.71 5.10 -0.30
CA TRP A 118 14.39 5.63 -0.67
C TRP A 118 13.90 5.03 -1.99
N ILE A 119 12.58 4.99 -2.14
CA ILE A 119 11.90 4.73 -3.40
C ILE A 119 11.22 6.01 -3.83
N ASP A 120 11.61 6.50 -5.00
CA ASP A 120 10.86 7.53 -5.70
C ASP A 120 9.71 6.90 -6.50
N LEU A 121 8.49 7.38 -6.24
CA LEU A 121 7.29 6.99 -6.99
C LEU A 121 6.83 8.06 -7.99
N SER A 122 7.65 9.09 -8.24
CA SER A 122 7.32 10.21 -9.15
C SER A 122 6.91 9.77 -10.56
N SER A 123 7.43 8.63 -11.02
CA SER A 123 7.10 8.06 -12.34
C SER A 123 5.68 7.45 -12.41
N PHE A 124 5.09 7.07 -11.28
CA PHE A 124 3.75 6.46 -11.18
C PHE A 124 2.63 7.51 -11.13
N LYS A 125 2.49 8.31 -12.19
CA LYS A 125 1.58 9.47 -12.22
C LYS A 125 0.08 9.14 -12.08
N ASN A 126 -0.34 7.94 -12.52
CA ASN A 126 -1.76 7.52 -12.52
C ASN A 126 -2.09 6.49 -11.44
N LEU A 127 -1.26 6.41 -10.39
CA LEU A 127 -1.43 5.44 -9.33
C LEU A 127 -2.67 5.74 -8.47
N ASN A 128 -3.58 4.78 -8.42
CA ASN A 128 -4.81 4.84 -7.62
C ASN A 128 -4.70 3.97 -6.36
N PHE A 129 -4.02 2.83 -6.45
CA PHE A 129 -3.87 1.85 -5.39
C PHE A 129 -2.39 1.59 -5.15
N LEU A 130 -1.94 1.79 -3.92
CA LEU A 130 -0.58 1.47 -3.50
C LEU A 130 -0.63 0.54 -2.30
N CYS A 131 0.03 -0.61 -2.42
CA CYS A 131 0.24 -1.56 -1.34
C CYS A 131 1.73 -1.69 -1.03
N LEU A 132 2.13 -1.43 0.20
CA LEU A 132 3.50 -1.54 0.69
C LEU A 132 3.58 -2.68 1.70
N LYS A 133 4.20 -3.79 1.33
CA LYS A 133 4.36 -4.99 2.17
C LYS A 133 5.82 -5.15 2.55
N VAL A 134 6.16 -5.37 3.81
CA VAL A 134 7.53 -5.72 4.19
C VAL A 134 7.56 -7.22 4.49
N SER A 135 8.31 -8.00 3.73
CA SER A 135 8.37 -9.46 3.86
C SER A 135 9.46 -9.96 4.78
N ILE A 136 10.64 -9.34 4.80
CA ILE A 136 11.81 -9.83 5.54
C ILE A 136 12.50 -8.64 6.19
N LEU A 137 12.80 -8.76 7.47
CA LEU A 137 13.58 -7.82 8.26
C LEU A 137 14.94 -8.45 8.54
N VAL A 138 16.00 -7.92 7.94
CA VAL A 138 17.39 -8.30 8.27
C VAL A 138 17.89 -7.44 9.44
N SER A 139 17.34 -6.24 9.62
CA SER A 139 17.70 -5.33 10.71
C SER A 139 16.47 -4.70 11.39
N ASN A 140 16.59 -4.43 12.69
CA ASN A 140 15.57 -3.69 13.45
C ASN A 140 15.68 -2.16 13.28
N ASN A 141 16.46 -1.65 12.32
CA ASN A 141 16.78 -0.22 12.23
C ASN A 141 16.61 0.37 10.82
N CYS A 142 16.29 -0.42 9.79
CA CYS A 142 16.19 0.10 8.44
C CYS A 142 14.86 0.77 8.15
N ILE A 143 14.99 1.91 7.47
CA ILE A 143 13.90 2.77 7.04
C ILE A 143 13.89 2.71 5.52
N CYS A 144 12.94 1.97 4.93
CA CYS A 144 12.65 2.14 3.52
C CYS A 144 11.68 3.31 3.37
N LEU A 145 12.16 4.40 2.78
CA LEU A 145 11.37 5.62 2.60
C LEU A 145 10.69 5.63 1.24
N VAL A 146 9.37 5.47 1.22
CA VAL A 146 8.57 5.72 0.02
C VAL A 146 8.10 7.16 0.04
N SER A 147 8.59 7.98 -0.89
CA SER A 147 8.08 9.35 -1.05
C SER A 147 6.73 9.32 -1.77
N LEU A 148 5.67 9.76 -1.09
CA LEU A 148 4.32 9.86 -1.67
C LEU A 148 4.01 11.24 -2.24
N LYS A 149 4.96 12.19 -2.16
CA LYS A 149 4.73 13.60 -2.54
C LYS A 149 4.22 13.74 -3.98
N SER A 150 4.67 12.89 -4.90
CA SER A 150 4.35 12.98 -6.32
C SER A 150 3.11 12.17 -6.76
N SER A 151 2.50 11.41 -5.85
CA SER A 151 1.42 10.46 -6.15
C SER A 151 0.05 10.92 -5.63
N TYR A 152 -0.41 12.09 -6.08
CA TYR A 152 -1.62 12.75 -5.55
C TYR A 152 -2.95 12.01 -5.83
N ASN A 153 -2.95 11.06 -6.77
CA ASN A 153 -4.15 10.35 -7.21
C ASN A 153 -4.49 9.10 -6.38
N ILE A 154 -3.67 8.76 -5.39
CA ILE A 154 -3.87 7.56 -4.58
C ILE A 154 -5.19 7.66 -3.81
N ARG A 155 -6.05 6.66 -4.04
CA ARG A 155 -7.35 6.47 -3.35
C ARG A 155 -7.28 5.41 -2.27
N LEU A 156 -6.40 4.42 -2.44
CA LEU A 156 -6.17 3.39 -1.46
C LEU A 156 -4.68 3.26 -1.21
N LEU A 157 -4.29 3.44 0.05
CA LEU A 157 -2.95 3.19 0.53
C LEU A 157 -3.03 2.12 1.61
N ALA A 158 -2.35 0.99 1.40
CA ALA A 158 -2.28 -0.09 2.36
C ALA A 158 -0.84 -0.46 2.65
N GLY A 159 -0.46 -0.65 3.91
CA GLY A 159 0.84 -1.20 4.20
C GLY A 159 1.09 -1.55 5.66
N LYS A 160 2.10 -2.41 5.85
CA LYS A 160 2.68 -2.70 7.16
C LYS A 160 3.87 -1.78 7.37
N PHE A 161 3.65 -0.69 8.09
CA PHE A 161 4.69 0.31 8.37
C PHE A 161 5.40 -0.06 9.68
N ARG A 162 6.13 -1.16 9.66
CA ARG A 162 6.98 -1.54 10.79
C ARG A 162 8.26 -0.70 10.72
N ASN A 163 8.58 -0.06 11.84
CA ASN A 163 9.89 0.53 12.10
C ASN A 163 10.25 1.81 11.34
N ILE A 164 9.38 2.83 11.43
CA ILE A 164 9.78 4.18 11.04
C ILE A 164 9.80 5.05 12.28
N THR A 165 10.98 5.20 12.84
CA THR A 165 11.26 6.12 13.93
C THR A 165 11.09 7.54 13.41
N GLY A 166 10.27 8.33 14.10
CA GLY A 166 9.77 9.63 13.61
C GLY A 166 10.80 10.76 13.48
N SER A 167 12.11 10.47 13.56
CA SER A 167 13.18 11.47 13.53
C SER A 167 13.68 11.82 12.13
N GLN A 168 13.44 11.00 11.12
CA GLN A 168 14.12 11.12 9.81
C GLN A 168 13.21 11.46 8.64
N ILE A 169 11.90 11.67 8.86
CA ILE A 169 11.13 12.35 7.84
C ILE A 169 10.13 13.36 8.39
N LYS A 170 10.50 14.62 8.17
CA LYS A 170 9.74 15.82 8.54
C LYS A 170 8.36 15.89 7.87
N ASP A 171 8.10 15.11 6.81
CA ASP A 171 6.88 15.18 5.98
C ASP A 171 6.15 13.83 5.72
N SER A 172 6.60 12.71 6.26
CA SER A 172 6.34 11.34 5.73
C SER A 172 5.02 10.72 6.12
N TYR A 173 4.38 11.26 7.15
CA TYR A 173 3.11 10.74 7.67
C TYR A 173 2.00 11.76 7.55
N SER A 174 2.27 12.87 6.87
CA SER A 174 1.26 13.86 6.58
C SER A 174 0.60 13.51 5.27
N PHE A 175 -0.59 12.90 5.36
CA PHE A 175 -1.42 12.62 4.18
C PHE A 175 -2.15 13.88 3.68
N THR A 176 -1.72 15.06 4.13
CA THR A 176 -2.27 16.37 3.74
C THR A 176 -2.23 16.61 2.23
N HIS A 177 -1.29 15.99 1.53
CA HIS A 177 -1.15 16.08 0.08
C HIS A 177 -2.01 15.05 -0.68
N HIS A 178 -2.82 14.23 0.01
CA HIS A 178 -3.62 13.15 -0.58
C HIS A 178 -5.11 13.25 -0.22
N PRO A 179 -5.79 14.37 -0.54
CA PRO A 179 -7.21 14.58 -0.18
C PRO A 179 -8.18 13.61 -0.88
N GLN A 180 -7.69 12.85 -1.87
CA GLN A 180 -8.45 11.84 -2.61
C GLN A 180 -8.48 10.47 -1.94
N LEU A 181 -7.74 10.26 -0.84
CA LEU A 181 -7.72 8.99 -0.12
C LEU A 181 -9.12 8.62 0.38
N ILE A 182 -9.51 7.38 0.08
CA ILE A 182 -10.76 6.75 0.49
C ILE A 182 -10.47 5.67 1.52
N HIS A 183 -9.39 4.91 1.33
CA HIS A 183 -9.00 3.83 2.23
C HIS A 183 -7.53 3.98 2.63
N LEU A 184 -7.28 4.02 3.94
CA LEU A 184 -5.95 4.07 4.51
C LEU A 184 -5.79 2.92 5.50
N ILE A 185 -4.95 1.96 5.15
CA ILE A 185 -4.70 0.76 5.94
C ILE A 185 -3.25 0.81 6.39
N MET A 186 -3.03 1.03 7.68
CA MET A 186 -1.72 1.13 8.29
C MET A 186 -1.65 0.23 9.52
N SER A 187 -1.24 -1.01 9.34
CA SER A 187 -1.07 -1.93 10.47
C SER A 187 0.38 -1.95 10.98
N ASP A 188 0.56 -2.43 12.21
CA ASP A 188 1.88 -2.64 12.81
C ASP A 188 2.70 -1.35 13.09
N LEU A 189 2.00 -0.25 13.40
CA LEU A 189 2.58 1.06 13.72
C LEU A 189 3.25 1.09 15.11
N LYS A 190 4.37 0.37 15.27
CA LYS A 190 5.06 0.23 16.56
C LYS A 190 5.67 1.54 17.10
N SER A 191 5.92 2.55 16.27
CA SER A 191 6.46 3.84 16.72
C SER A 191 5.40 4.85 17.18
N PHE A 192 4.11 4.56 16.98
CA PHE A 192 3.03 5.47 17.33
C PHE A 192 2.52 5.18 18.73
N PHE A 193 2.88 6.02 19.68
CA PHE A 193 2.29 6.00 21.03
C PHE A 193 0.98 6.81 21.10
N THR A 194 0.82 7.82 20.24
CA THR A 194 -0.36 8.67 20.17
C THR A 194 -0.75 8.97 18.73
N VAL A 195 -2.05 9.13 18.49
CA VAL A 195 -2.57 9.61 17.20
C VAL A 195 -2.38 11.14 17.15
N ASN A 196 -1.74 11.62 16.09
CA ASN A 196 -1.47 13.04 15.88
C ASN A 196 -2.41 13.62 14.81
N TYR A 197 -3.21 14.60 15.21
CA TYR A 197 -4.15 15.36 14.38
C TYR A 197 -3.58 15.73 13.00
N THR A 198 -2.37 16.28 12.97
CA THR A 198 -1.80 16.89 11.76
C THR A 198 -1.56 15.87 10.65
N LYS A 199 -1.41 14.59 11.01
CA LYS A 199 -1.14 13.50 10.06
C LYS A 199 -2.32 13.20 9.13
N PHE A 200 -3.54 13.41 9.60
CA PHE A 200 -4.78 13.07 8.87
C PHE A 200 -5.53 14.29 8.35
N GLN A 201 -4.94 15.48 8.46
CA GLN A 201 -5.60 16.73 8.11
C GLN A 201 -5.90 16.77 6.60
N GLY A 202 -7.12 17.17 6.24
CA GLY A 202 -7.55 17.29 4.83
C GLY A 202 -8.11 16.01 4.21
N LEU A 203 -8.10 14.86 4.90
CA LEU A 203 -8.62 13.58 4.42
C LEU A 203 -10.16 13.48 4.43
N ARG A 204 -10.83 14.44 3.78
CA ARG A 204 -12.29 14.58 3.84
C ARG A 204 -13.06 13.44 3.17
N LYS A 205 -12.43 12.73 2.23
CA LYS A 205 -13.01 11.60 1.48
C LYS A 205 -12.73 10.24 2.11
N LEU A 206 -11.95 10.19 3.20
CA LEU A 206 -11.56 8.94 3.83
C LEU A 206 -12.78 8.25 4.42
N LYS A 207 -13.03 7.00 3.99
CA LYS A 207 -14.12 6.14 4.46
C LYS A 207 -13.63 5.06 5.40
N THR A 208 -12.39 4.62 5.26
CA THR A 208 -11.81 3.51 6.03
C THR A 208 -10.43 3.88 6.54
N LEU A 209 -10.21 3.71 7.84
CA LEU A 209 -8.93 3.90 8.49
C LEU A 209 -8.61 2.73 9.40
N PHE A 210 -7.62 1.92 9.03
CA PHE A 210 -7.13 0.82 9.86
C PHE A 210 -5.79 1.19 10.46
N MET A 211 -5.71 1.12 11.79
CA MET A 211 -4.53 1.41 12.59
C MET A 211 -4.32 0.34 13.68
N ASN A 212 -4.62 -0.92 13.35
CA ASN A 212 -4.56 -2.06 14.26
C ASN A 212 -3.13 -2.59 14.45
N ASN A 213 -2.92 -3.36 15.52
CA ASN A 213 -1.64 -4.01 15.86
C ASN A 213 -0.48 -3.01 16.12
N GLY A 214 -0.78 -1.82 16.63
CA GLY A 214 0.19 -0.76 16.91
C GLY A 214 0.56 -0.62 18.39
N ASN A 215 1.11 0.55 18.74
CA ASN A 215 1.45 0.92 20.13
C ASN A 215 0.63 2.11 20.64
N ILE A 216 -0.51 2.44 20.00
CA ILE A 216 -1.33 3.60 20.39
C ILE A 216 -1.82 3.39 21.82
N SER A 217 -1.49 4.31 22.72
CA SER A 217 -1.83 4.18 24.16
C SER A 217 -2.91 5.13 24.63
N THR A 218 -3.13 6.25 23.92
CA THR A 218 -4.15 7.24 24.29
C THR A 218 -4.81 7.82 23.05
N ILE A 219 -6.11 8.07 23.13
CA ILE A 219 -6.88 8.81 22.13
C ILE A 219 -7.55 10.00 22.81
N LYS A 220 -7.14 11.20 22.44
CA LYS A 220 -7.67 12.46 22.96
C LYS A 220 -8.76 13.01 22.04
N ASN A 221 -9.55 13.97 22.50
CA ASN A 221 -10.57 14.64 21.67
C ASN A 221 -9.99 15.29 20.40
N SER A 222 -8.72 15.70 20.46
CA SER A 222 -7.99 16.29 19.33
C SER A 222 -7.14 15.28 18.55
N SER A 223 -7.20 13.98 18.85
CA SER A 223 -6.36 12.98 18.19
C SER A 223 -6.64 12.85 16.69
N PHE A 224 -7.90 13.06 16.27
CA PHE A 224 -8.32 13.01 14.88
C PHE A 224 -8.85 14.35 14.39
N PRO A 225 -8.52 14.79 13.17
CA PRO A 225 -9.19 15.91 12.54
C PRO A 225 -10.61 15.57 12.13
N LEU A 226 -11.34 16.57 11.63
CA LEU A 226 -12.66 16.34 11.04
C LEU A 226 -12.53 15.40 9.83
N LEU A 227 -13.05 14.19 9.98
CA LEU A 227 -13.10 13.14 8.96
C LEU A 227 -14.57 12.84 8.64
N PRO A 228 -15.23 13.72 7.86
CA PRO A 228 -16.69 13.74 7.73
C PRO A 228 -17.25 12.53 6.99
N SER A 229 -16.43 11.79 6.23
CA SER A 229 -16.85 10.61 5.46
C SER A 229 -16.43 9.29 6.10
N LEU A 230 -15.74 9.32 7.25
CA LEU A 230 -15.17 8.10 7.82
C LEU A 230 -16.28 7.22 8.38
N ALA A 231 -16.37 5.99 7.86
CA ALA A 231 -17.39 5.02 8.24
C ALA A 231 -16.82 3.84 9.04
N ASN A 232 -15.54 3.49 8.83
CA ASN A 232 -14.92 2.34 9.49
C ASN A 232 -13.55 2.72 10.08
N LEU A 233 -13.41 2.58 11.39
CA LEU A 233 -12.18 2.82 12.15
C LEU A 233 -11.80 1.54 12.92
N GLN A 234 -10.61 1.00 12.64
CA GLN A 234 -10.09 -0.17 13.35
C GLN A 234 -8.85 0.20 14.16
N LEU A 235 -8.95 0.00 15.47
CA LEU A 235 -7.93 0.29 16.48
C LEU A 235 -7.59 -0.95 17.32
N GLU A 236 -7.96 -2.13 16.84
CA GLU A 236 -7.78 -3.40 17.54
C GLU A 236 -6.30 -3.70 17.81
N HIS A 237 -6.03 -4.41 18.90
CA HIS A 237 -4.68 -4.84 19.27
C HIS A 237 -3.66 -3.69 19.36
N ASN A 238 -4.09 -2.54 19.85
CA ASN A 238 -3.20 -1.46 20.27
C ASN A 238 -2.94 -1.55 21.79
N LYS A 239 -2.45 -0.46 22.38
CA LYS A 239 -2.17 -0.37 23.81
C LYS A 239 -3.06 0.67 24.50
N ILE A 240 -4.26 0.92 23.98
CA ILE A 240 -5.08 2.07 24.41
C ILE A 240 -5.54 1.84 25.84
N ILE A 241 -5.17 2.76 26.74
CA ILE A 241 -5.54 2.73 28.16
C ILE A 241 -6.67 3.74 28.45
N SER A 242 -6.71 4.85 27.72
CA SER A 242 -7.71 5.90 27.93
C SER A 242 -8.21 6.56 26.65
N LEU A 243 -9.49 6.94 26.69
CA LEU A 243 -10.19 7.71 25.66
C LEU A 243 -10.65 9.03 26.27
N GLY A 244 -10.53 10.13 25.51
CA GLY A 244 -11.13 11.40 25.87
C GLY A 244 -12.66 11.42 25.69
N ASP A 245 -13.33 12.32 26.41
CA ASP A 245 -14.79 12.49 26.47
C ASP A 245 -15.48 12.81 25.14
N SER A 246 -14.76 12.98 24.05
CA SER A 246 -15.32 13.12 22.70
C SER A 246 -14.27 12.69 21.68
N ALA A 247 -13.54 11.62 22.01
CA ALA A 247 -12.39 11.12 21.24
C ALA A 247 -12.71 10.90 19.75
N PHE A 248 -13.97 10.60 19.43
CA PHE A 248 -14.41 10.27 18.09
C PHE A 248 -15.47 11.22 17.50
N ALA A 249 -15.76 12.34 18.16
CA ALA A 249 -16.80 13.29 17.73
C ALA A 249 -16.52 13.94 16.36
N SER A 250 -15.26 13.90 15.91
CA SER A 250 -14.84 14.40 14.59
C SER A 250 -15.18 13.47 13.42
N MET A 251 -15.86 12.34 13.67
CA MET A 251 -16.25 11.33 12.69
C MET A 251 -17.76 11.06 12.72
N PRO A 252 -18.60 12.02 12.28
CA PRO A 252 -20.06 11.95 12.43
C PRO A 252 -20.75 10.83 11.62
N GLN A 253 -20.05 10.25 10.65
CA GLN A 253 -20.54 9.16 9.79
C GLN A 253 -19.98 7.79 10.20
N LEU A 254 -19.32 7.69 11.36
CA LEU A 254 -18.69 6.44 11.79
C LEU A 254 -19.76 5.39 12.09
N GLN A 255 -19.65 4.24 11.42
CA GLN A 255 -20.56 3.09 11.53
C GLN A 255 -19.92 1.92 12.27
N THR A 256 -18.62 1.74 12.12
CA THR A 256 -17.85 0.68 12.78
C THR A 256 -16.64 1.26 13.49
N LEU A 257 -16.53 0.96 14.78
CA LEU A 257 -15.38 1.31 15.62
C LEU A 257 -14.90 0.04 16.34
N LEU A 258 -13.74 -0.50 15.97
CA LEU A 258 -13.22 -1.70 16.63
C LEU A 258 -12.10 -1.34 17.60
N LEU A 259 -12.31 -1.62 18.89
CA LEU A 259 -11.38 -1.36 20.00
C LEU A 259 -10.89 -2.64 20.72
N SER A 260 -11.18 -3.82 20.16
CA SER A 260 -10.84 -5.12 20.75
C SER A 260 -9.33 -5.25 21.02
N GLY A 261 -8.93 -5.99 22.06
CA GLY A 261 -7.52 -6.24 22.36
C GLY A 261 -6.70 -5.00 22.79
N ASN A 262 -7.34 -4.01 23.43
CA ASN A 262 -6.68 -2.87 24.08
C ASN A 262 -6.65 -3.04 25.62
N PHE A 263 -6.18 -2.02 26.35
CA PHE A 263 -6.06 -2.02 27.82
C PHE A 263 -6.95 -0.95 28.48
N LEU A 264 -8.12 -0.69 27.91
CA LEU A 264 -9.08 0.26 28.47
C LEU A 264 -9.49 -0.21 29.86
N ASN A 265 -9.22 0.61 30.87
CA ASN A 265 -9.55 0.27 32.26
C ASN A 265 -10.94 0.77 32.68
N GLN A 266 -11.45 1.81 32.02
CA GLN A 266 -12.73 2.45 32.30
C GLN A 266 -13.35 2.98 31.01
N ILE A 267 -14.68 2.97 30.97
CA ILE A 267 -15.48 3.59 29.92
C ILE A 267 -16.41 4.62 30.56
N ASN A 268 -16.37 5.85 30.05
CA ASN A 268 -17.19 6.97 30.53
C ASN A 268 -18.29 7.31 29.51
N VAL A 269 -19.43 7.78 30.02
CA VAL A 269 -20.63 8.12 29.22
C VAL A 269 -20.33 9.06 28.04
N ASN A 270 -19.33 9.93 28.18
CA ASN A 270 -19.03 10.93 27.16
C ASN A 270 -18.13 10.40 26.03
N GLN A 271 -17.31 9.37 26.25
CA GLN A 271 -16.23 9.00 25.31
C GLN A 271 -16.68 8.67 23.88
N PHE A 272 -17.94 8.24 23.73
CA PHE A 272 -18.56 7.90 22.44
C PHE A 272 -19.57 8.97 21.95
N ASN A 273 -19.58 10.15 22.57
CA ASN A 273 -20.42 11.26 22.14
C ASN A 273 -20.18 11.64 20.67
N GLY A 274 -21.28 11.90 19.96
CA GLY A 274 -21.25 12.29 18.54
C GLY A 274 -21.29 11.12 17.55
N LEU A 275 -21.14 9.88 18.00
CA LEU A 275 -21.18 8.67 17.15
C LEU A 275 -22.62 8.23 16.78
N ARG A 276 -23.37 9.14 16.14
CA ARG A 276 -24.80 8.95 15.85
C ARG A 276 -25.12 7.87 14.81
N GLN A 277 -24.13 7.46 14.03
CA GLN A 277 -24.28 6.47 12.95
C GLN A 277 -23.68 5.10 13.33
N LEU A 278 -23.20 4.94 14.58
CA LEU A 278 -22.49 3.75 15.01
C LEU A 278 -23.43 2.55 15.06
N GLN A 279 -23.02 1.47 14.42
CA GLN A 279 -23.75 0.21 14.32
C GLN A 279 -22.95 -0.93 14.96
N ASN A 280 -21.62 -0.89 14.88
CA ASN A 280 -20.72 -1.92 15.39
C ASN A 280 -19.64 -1.28 16.27
N LEU A 281 -19.49 -1.77 17.51
CA LEU A 281 -18.51 -1.34 18.51
C LEU A 281 -17.76 -2.55 19.07
#